data_AF-A0A9W6SKV6-F1
#
_entry.id   AF-A0A9W6SKV6-F1
#
_cell.length_a   1.000
_cell.length_b   1.000
_cell.length_c   1.000
_cell.angle_alpha   90.00
_cell.angle_beta   90.00
_cell.angle_gamma   90.00
#
_symmetry.space_group_name_H-M   'P 1'
#
loop_
_entity.id
_entity.type
_entity.pdbx_description
1 polymer ?
#
loop_
_entity_poly.entity_id
_entity_poly.type
_entity_poly.pdbx_seq_one_letter_code
_entity_poly.pdbx_strand_id
1 'polypeptide(L)'
;MSWQLKMTDDVKEWLHRLRKDDRRTSRLVGRAVAALLEDGPALGRPLVDRVKGSHWHNLKELRPPSAGRSEVRILFVFDPIRNAVLLVAGDKAGSWNAWYATAIPQAEALYLEWLDQLDTGGDDER
;
A
#
# COMPACT_ATOMS: atom_id res chain seq x y z
N MET A 1 5.46 -7.78 -18.36
CA MET A 1 4.63 -6.56 -18.27
C MET A 1 4.59 -6.10 -16.81
N SER A 2 4.90 -4.84 -16.55
CA SER A 2 4.93 -4.24 -15.21
C SER A 2 3.52 -4.10 -14.61
N TRP A 3 3.43 -4.06 -13.29
CA TRP A 3 2.19 -3.69 -12.60
C TRP A 3 1.99 -2.17 -12.65
N GLN A 4 0.73 -1.73 -12.69
CA GLN A 4 0.41 -0.30 -12.62
C GLN A 4 0.23 0.14 -11.17
N LEU A 5 0.67 1.35 -10.84
CA LEU A 5 0.50 1.91 -9.50
C LEU A 5 -0.80 2.70 -9.41
N LYS A 6 -1.67 2.31 -8.49
CA LYS A 6 -2.84 3.09 -8.06
C LYS A 6 -2.71 3.37 -6.58
N MET A 7 -3.24 4.50 -6.14
CA MET A 7 -3.20 4.87 -4.73
C MET A 7 -4.32 5.83 -4.39
N THR A 8 -4.80 5.74 -3.15
CA THR A 8 -5.76 6.68 -2.59
C THR A 8 -5.14 8.06 -2.42
N ASP A 9 -5.98 9.09 -2.33
CA ASP A 9 -5.50 10.46 -2.16
C ASP A 9 -4.78 10.66 -0.83
N ASP A 10 -5.22 9.98 0.24
CA ASP A 10 -4.53 9.96 1.53
C ASP A 10 -3.08 9.46 1.41
N VAL A 11 -2.86 8.39 0.64
CA VAL A 11 -1.51 7.87 0.40
C VAL A 11 -0.68 8.85 -0.43
N LYS A 12 -1.27 9.50 -1.44
CA LYS A 12 -0.56 10.53 -2.24
C LYS A 12 -0.10 11.68 -1.36
N GLU A 13 -1.01 12.21 -0.53
CA GLU A 13 -0.72 13.32 0.36
C GLU A 13 0.35 12.93 1.38
N TRP A 14 0.22 11.74 1.97
CA TRP A 14 1.20 11.21 2.91
C TRP A 14 2.60 11.09 2.29
N LEU A 15 2.72 10.54 1.08
CA LEU A 15 4.00 10.43 0.36
C LEU A 15 4.59 11.80 0.02
N HIS A 16 3.74 12.77 -0.36
CA HIS A 16 4.17 14.14 -0.64
C HIS A 16 4.72 14.83 0.60
N ARG A 17 4.05 14.66 1.75
CA ARG A 17 4.51 15.16 3.04
C ARG A 17 5.83 14.50 3.45
N LEU A 18 5.91 13.17 3.37
CA LEU A 18 7.12 12.43 3.70
C LEU A 18 8.33 12.90 2.85
N ARG A 19 8.12 13.17 1.56
CA ARG A 19 9.20 13.67 0.68
C ARG A 19 9.76 15.02 1.13
N LYS A 20 8.91 15.88 1.72
CA LYS A 20 9.32 17.19 2.26
C LYS A 20 10.06 17.04 3.59
N ASP A 21 9.52 16.21 4.47
CA ASP A 21 9.94 16.16 5.88
C ASP A 21 11.11 15.19 6.10
N ASP A 22 11.11 14.03 5.44
CA ASP A 22 12.16 13.02 5.54
C ASP A 22 12.49 12.41 4.17
N ARG A 23 13.43 13.06 3.48
CA ARG A 23 13.95 12.60 2.19
C ARG A 23 14.61 11.22 2.24
N ARG A 24 15.16 10.81 3.38
CA ARG A 24 15.84 9.51 3.50
C ARG A 24 14.80 8.39 3.53
N THR A 25 13.79 8.50 4.40
CA THR A 25 12.69 7.55 4.47
C THR A 25 11.91 7.55 3.14
N SER A 26 11.62 8.72 2.56
CA SER A 26 10.94 8.84 1.25
C SER A 26 11.64 8.04 0.13
N ARG A 27 12.97 8.07 0.05
CA ARG A 27 13.73 7.28 -0.94
C ARG A 27 13.60 5.77 -0.72
N LEU A 28 13.56 5.32 0.53
CA LEU A 28 13.40 3.91 0.86
C LEU A 28 11.99 3.42 0.49
N VAL A 29 10.97 4.24 0.76
CA VAL A 29 9.60 3.98 0.31
C VAL A 29 9.53 3.89 -1.21
N GLY A 30 10.12 4.84 -1.94
CA GLY A 30 10.14 4.83 -3.40
C GLY A 30 10.79 3.57 -3.99
N ARG A 31 11.89 3.08 -3.38
CA ARG A 31 12.52 1.81 -3.80
C ARG A 31 11.63 0.59 -3.54
N ALA A 32 10.95 0.56 -2.40
CA ALA A 32 10.04 -0.54 -2.09
C ALA A 32 8.83 -0.56 -3.03
N VAL A 33 8.30 0.60 -3.39
CA VAL A 33 7.21 0.71 -4.39
C VAL A 33 7.70 0.32 -5.78
N ALA A 34 8.91 0.70 -6.18
CA ALA A 34 9.48 0.27 -7.46
C ALA A 34 9.61 -1.25 -7.55
N ALA A 35 10.17 -1.89 -6.51
CA ALA A 35 10.25 -3.36 -6.43
C ALA A 35 8.87 -4.00 -6.46
N LEU A 36 7.87 -3.40 -5.82
CA LEU A 36 6.49 -3.89 -5.85
C LEU A 36 5.89 -3.92 -7.25
N LEU A 37 6.20 -2.93 -8.09
CA LEU A 37 5.69 -2.83 -9.46
C LEU A 37 6.43 -3.74 -10.44
N GLU A 38 7.72 -3.98 -10.17
CA GLU A 38 8.59 -4.86 -10.95
C GLU A 38 8.23 -6.34 -10.71
N ASP A 39 8.23 -6.76 -9.45
CA ASP A 39 8.06 -8.17 -9.06
C ASP A 39 6.59 -8.55 -8.84
N GLY A 40 5.73 -7.58 -8.58
CA GLY A 40 4.30 -7.83 -8.38
C GLY A 40 4.00 -8.81 -7.24
N PRO A 41 3.06 -9.75 -7.42
CA PRO A 41 2.69 -10.75 -6.43
C PRO A 41 3.82 -11.68 -5.99
N ALA A 42 4.90 -11.79 -6.78
CA ALA A 42 6.08 -12.58 -6.43
C ALA A 42 6.95 -11.88 -5.37
N LEU A 43 6.80 -10.57 -5.17
CA LEU A 43 7.51 -9.85 -4.13
C LEU A 43 7.08 -10.35 -2.74
N GLY A 44 8.04 -10.93 -2.03
CA GLY A 44 7.84 -11.53 -0.72
C GLY A 44 8.60 -10.81 0.40
N ARG A 45 8.88 -11.55 1.47
CA ARG A 45 9.67 -11.06 2.59
C ARG A 45 11.11 -10.74 2.14
N PRO A 46 11.76 -9.71 2.71
CA PRO A 46 11.29 -8.88 3.83
C PRO A 46 10.41 -7.69 3.43
N LEU A 47 10.29 -7.35 2.15
CA LEU A 47 9.59 -6.14 1.72
C LEU A 47 8.07 -6.25 1.81
N VAL A 48 7.50 -7.45 1.65
CA VAL A 48 6.05 -7.67 1.71
C VAL A 48 5.70 -8.71 2.77
N ASP A 49 4.56 -8.51 3.43
CA ASP A 49 3.88 -9.56 4.18
C ASP A 49 2.38 -9.55 3.93
N ARG A 50 1.74 -10.60 4.43
CA ARG A 50 0.29 -10.63 4.59
C ARG A 50 -0.12 -9.90 5.86
N VAL A 51 -1.20 -9.12 5.77
CA VAL A 51 -1.85 -8.52 6.94
C VAL A 51 -2.63 -9.59 7.69
N LYS A 52 -2.39 -9.70 9.00
CA LYS A 52 -3.18 -10.58 9.89
C LYS A 52 -4.40 -9.84 10.40
N GLY A 53 -5.51 -10.55 10.58
CA GLY A 53 -6.75 -9.98 11.12
C GLY A 53 -7.63 -9.25 10.10
N SER A 54 -7.25 -9.25 8.82
CA SER A 54 -8.12 -8.78 7.73
C SER A 54 -9.04 -9.90 7.24
N HIS A 55 -10.27 -9.54 6.91
CA HIS A 55 -11.23 -10.39 6.19
C HIS A 55 -10.73 -10.73 4.79
N TRP A 56 -9.95 -9.83 4.16
CA TRP A 56 -9.44 -9.97 2.82
C TRP A 56 -8.07 -10.65 2.80
N HIS A 57 -8.02 -11.88 2.28
CA HIS A 57 -6.77 -12.65 2.22
C HIS A 57 -5.69 -12.05 1.33
N ASN A 58 -6.07 -11.19 0.39
CA ASN A 58 -5.17 -10.48 -0.52
C ASN A 58 -4.70 -9.12 0.02
N LEU A 59 -5.16 -8.68 1.21
CA LEU A 59 -4.64 -7.49 1.86
C LEU A 59 -3.23 -7.74 2.39
N LYS A 60 -2.28 -6.97 1.86
CA LYS A 60 -0.85 -7.09 2.12
C LYS A 60 -0.30 -5.80 2.70
N GLU A 61 0.89 -5.90 3.28
CA GLU A 61 1.65 -4.75 3.75
C GLU A 61 3.00 -4.66 3.04
N LEU A 62 3.33 -3.45 2.58
CA LEU A 62 4.67 -3.10 2.12
C LEU A 62 5.45 -2.56 3.32
N ARG A 63 6.71 -3.02 3.44
CA ARG A 63 7.63 -2.73 4.53
C ARG A 63 8.93 -2.16 3.99
N PRO A 64 8.94 -0.89 3.59
CA PRO A 64 10.18 -0.20 3.27
C PRO A 64 11.18 -0.33 4.42
N PRO A 65 12.49 -0.46 4.13
CA PRO A 65 13.50 -0.44 5.17
C PRO A 65 13.39 0.83 6.03
N SER A 66 13.56 0.68 7.33
CA SER A 66 13.52 1.78 8.29
C SER A 66 14.74 2.69 8.17
N ALA A 67 14.56 3.99 8.42
CA ALA A 67 15.65 4.94 8.58
C ALA A 67 15.52 5.67 9.92
N GLY A 68 16.48 5.45 10.83
CA GLY A 68 16.40 6.04 12.17
C GLY A 68 15.27 5.40 12.97
N ARG A 69 14.28 6.21 13.39
CA ARG A 69 13.14 5.76 14.20
C ARG A 69 11.89 5.45 13.37
N SER A 70 11.89 5.69 12.06
CA SER A 70 10.71 5.49 11.21
C SER A 70 10.44 4.00 10.96
N GLU A 71 9.18 3.64 11.01
CA GLU A 71 8.69 2.29 10.76
C GLU A 71 7.50 2.36 9.80
N VAL A 72 7.79 2.75 8.55
CA VAL A 72 6.76 2.92 7.53
C VAL A 72 6.10 1.59 7.18
N ARG A 73 4.78 1.59 7.09
CA ARG A 73 3.98 0.51 6.49
C ARG A 73 2.93 1.08 5.56
N ILE A 74 2.69 0.37 4.47
CA ILE A 74 1.66 0.72 3.49
C ILE A 74 0.80 -0.51 3.26
N LEU A 75 -0.49 -0.42 3.55
CA LEU A 75 -1.46 -1.48 3.24
C LEU A 75 -1.84 -1.37 1.77
N PHE A 76 -1.84 -2.50 1.07
CA PHE A 76 -2.09 -2.54 -0.36
C PHE A 76 -2.70 -3.88 -0.79
N VAL A 77 -3.23 -3.88 -2.01
CA VAL A 77 -3.72 -5.09 -2.69
C VAL A 77 -3.16 -5.14 -4.11
N PHE A 78 -3.13 -6.35 -4.66
CA PHE A 78 -3.03 -6.56 -6.10
C PHE A 78 -4.43 -6.87 -6.63
N ASP A 79 -4.89 -6.11 -7.62
CA ASP A 79 -6.21 -6.33 -8.22
C ASP A 79 -6.14 -7.29 -9.45
N PRO A 80 -7.30 -7.74 -9.95
CA PRO A 80 -7.35 -8.68 -11.08
C PRO A 80 -6.81 -8.13 -12.41
N ILE A 81 -6.80 -6.80 -12.59
CA ILE A 81 -6.38 -6.15 -13.84
C ILE A 81 -4.95 -5.58 -13.77
N ARG A 82 -4.13 -6.16 -12.89
CA ARG A 82 -2.70 -5.88 -12.74
C ARG A 82 -2.34 -4.50 -12.19
N ASN A 83 -3.16 -3.94 -11.29
CA ASN A 83 -2.78 -2.80 -10.46
C ASN A 83 -2.26 -3.25 -9.08
N ALA A 84 -1.22 -2.56 -8.60
CA ALA A 84 -0.85 -2.49 -7.20
C ALA A 84 -1.53 -1.25 -6.60
N VAL A 85 -2.52 -1.46 -5.72
CA VAL A 85 -3.36 -0.40 -5.17
C VAL A 85 -2.93 -0.12 -3.73
N LEU A 86 -2.28 1.02 -3.49
CA LEU A 86 -1.89 1.46 -2.15
C LEU A 86 -3.08 2.14 -1.47
N LEU A 87 -3.52 1.58 -0.35
CA LEU A 87 -4.78 1.97 0.31
C LEU A 87 -4.55 2.92 1.48
N VAL A 88 -3.64 2.56 2.39
CA VAL A 88 -3.36 3.31 3.63
C VAL A 88 -1.86 3.30 3.92
N ALA A 89 -1.29 4.44 4.29
CA ALA A 89 0.12 4.57 4.67
C ALA A 89 0.27 5.20 6.06
N GLY A 90 1.31 4.81 6.79
CA GLY A 90 1.62 5.38 8.10
C GLY A 90 3.04 5.11 8.56
N ASP A 91 3.54 5.96 9.46
CA ASP A 91 4.81 5.77 10.19
C ASP A 91 4.50 5.31 11.61
N LYS A 92 5.11 4.19 12.04
CA LYS A 92 4.68 3.41 13.20
C LYS A 92 5.60 3.46 14.41
N ALA A 93 6.44 4.48 14.52
CA ALA A 93 7.33 4.63 15.67
C ALA A 93 6.54 4.56 17.02
N GLY A 94 6.50 3.38 17.66
CA GLY A 94 5.95 3.15 19.01
C GLY A 94 4.50 2.69 19.18
N SER A 95 3.65 2.60 18.14
CA SER A 95 2.18 2.39 18.31
C SER A 95 1.52 1.41 17.32
N TRP A 96 2.11 0.22 17.17
CA TRP A 96 1.72 -0.77 16.16
C TRP A 96 0.29 -1.29 16.26
N ASN A 97 -0.15 -1.71 17.45
CA ASN A 97 -1.46 -2.37 17.61
C ASN A 97 -2.62 -1.40 17.38
N ALA A 98 -2.49 -0.17 17.88
CA ALA A 98 -3.50 0.86 17.70
C ALA A 98 -3.66 1.26 16.23
N TRP A 99 -2.55 1.33 15.48
CA TRP A 99 -2.63 1.65 14.06
C TRP A 99 -3.30 0.56 13.24
N TYR A 100 -2.98 -0.73 13.45
CA TYR A 100 -3.64 -1.78 12.67
C TYR A 100 -5.15 -1.88 12.96
N ALA A 101 -5.56 -1.62 14.21
CA ALA A 101 -6.97 -1.61 14.58
C ALA A 101 -7.80 -0.58 13.78
N THR A 102 -7.18 0.51 13.31
CA THR A 102 -7.84 1.52 12.49
C THR A 102 -7.55 1.36 11.00
N ALA A 103 -6.28 1.11 10.64
CA ALA A 103 -5.82 1.05 9.25
C ALA A 103 -6.38 -0.16 8.49
N ILE A 104 -6.58 -1.30 9.16
CA ILE A 104 -7.13 -2.49 8.49
C ILE A 104 -8.58 -2.24 8.05
N PRO A 105 -9.53 -1.89 8.94
CA PRO A 105 -10.90 -1.58 8.50
C PRO A 105 -10.97 -0.49 7.43
N GLN A 106 -10.13 0.55 7.54
CA GLN A 106 -10.06 1.62 6.53
C GLN A 106 -9.60 1.07 5.18
N ALA A 107 -8.55 0.25 5.14
CA ALA A 107 -8.06 -0.34 3.91
C ALA A 107 -9.09 -1.30 3.28
N GLU A 108 -9.84 -2.05 4.10
CA GLU A 108 -10.91 -2.93 3.61
C GLU A 108 -12.05 -2.13 2.94
N ALA A 109 -12.48 -1.02 3.54
CA ALA A 109 -13.49 -0.14 2.96
C ALA A 109 -13.01 0.48 1.64
N LEU A 110 -11.79 1.02 1.61
CA LEU A 110 -11.20 1.59 0.39
C LEU A 110 -11.03 0.55 -0.72
N TYR A 111 -10.76 -0.71 -0.37
CA TYR A 111 -10.68 -1.77 -1.36
C TYR A 111 -12.05 -2.13 -1.96
N LEU A 112 -13.10 -2.16 -1.14
CA LEU A 112 -14.47 -2.35 -1.63
C LEU A 112 -14.87 -1.25 -2.63
N GLU A 113 -14.60 0.01 -2.28
CA GLU A 113 -14.84 1.16 -3.18
C GLU A 113 -14.04 1.04 -4.48
N TRP A 114 -12.78 0.56 -4.42
CA TRP A 114 -11.98 0.32 -5.60
C TRP A 114 -12.58 -0.76 -6.51
N LEU A 115 -13.09 -1.85 -5.94
CA LEU A 115 -13.71 -2.93 -6.71
C LEU A 115 -14.98 -2.48 -7.42
N ASP A 116 -15.81 -1.64 -6.78
CA ASP A 116 -17.02 -1.07 -7.38
C ASP A 116 -16.71 -0.19 -8.61
N GLN A 117 -15.63 0.60 -8.52
CA GLN A 117 -15.14 1.41 -9.64
C GLN A 117 -14.60 0.55 -10.79
N LEU A 118 -13.96 -0.58 -10.48
CA LEU A 118 -13.47 -1.52 -11.50
C LEU A 118 -14.61 -2.21 -12.23
N ASP A 119 -15.69 -2.57 -11.53
CA ASP A 119 -16.86 -3.23 -12.13
C ASP A 119 -17.62 -2.26 -13.05
N THR A 120 -17.81 -1.02 -12.59
CA THR A 120 -18.47 0.03 -13.36
C THR A 120 -17.66 0.50 -14.58
N GLY A 121 -16.33 0.45 -14.51
CA GLY A 121 -15.43 0.86 -15.60
C GLY A 121 -15.18 -0.20 -16.69
N GLY A 122 -15.71 -1.42 -16.54
CA GLY A 122 -15.50 -2.53 -17.47
C GLY A 122 -16.38 -2.52 -18.73
N ASP A 123 -17.32 -1.57 -18.82
CA ASP A 123 -18.28 -1.48 -19.94
C ASP A 123 -18.00 -0.33 -20.93
N ASP A 124 -17.08 0.59 -20.63
CA ASP A 124 -16.81 1.78 -21.47
C ASP A 124 -15.64 1.60 -22.49
N GLU A 125 -15.02 0.42 -22.58
CA GLU A 125 -13.98 0.09 -23.58
C GLU A 125 -14.28 -1.21 -24.37
N ARG A 126 -15.51 -1.39 -24.89
CA ARG A 126 -15.81 -2.42 -25.92
C ARG A 126 -16.12 -1.82 -27.28
#